data_AF-A0A7W1C0J4-F1
#
_entry.id   AF-A0A7W1C0J4-F1
#
_cell.length_a   1.000
_cell.length_b   1.000
_cell.length_c   1.000
_cell.angle_alpha   90.00
_cell.angle_beta   90.00
_cell.angle_gamma   90.00
#
_symmetry.space_group_name_H-M   'P 1'
#
loop_
_entity.id
_entity.type
_entity.pdbx_description
1 polymer ?
#
loop_
_entity_poly.entity_id
_entity_poly.type
_entity_poly.pdbx_seq_one_letter_code
_entity_poly.pdbx_strand_id
1 'polypeptide(L)' 'MVEALTPMMQQYQRLRASVPADTLLLFRLGDFYELFFDDAKESSALLNL' A
#
# COMPACT_ATOMS: atom_id res chain seq x y z
N MET A 1 23.99 0.44 0.04
CA MET A 1 23.32 1.57 -0.63
C MET A 1 21.85 1.47 -0.27
N VAL A 2 21.24 2.52 0.27
CA VAL A 2 19.79 2.51 0.49
C VAL A 2 19.16 2.69 -0.89
N GLU A 3 18.51 1.66 -1.42
CA GLU A 3 17.79 1.77 -2.67
C GLU A 3 16.67 2.79 -2.49
N ALA A 4 16.72 3.86 -3.27
CA ALA A 4 15.67 4.86 -3.25
C ALA A 4 14.36 4.22 -3.71
N LEU A 5 13.29 4.43 -2.95
CA LEU A 5 11.96 3.97 -3.33
C LEU A 5 11.60 4.49 -4.72
N THR A 6 10.93 3.67 -5.51
CA THR A 6 10.40 4.10 -6.80
C THR A 6 9.47 5.31 -6.62
N PRO A 7 9.32 6.19 -7.63
CA PRO A 7 8.42 7.33 -7.52
C PRO A 7 6.99 6.95 -7.10
N MET A 8 6.51 5.79 -7.56
CA MET A 8 5.20 5.24 -7.18
C MET A 8 5.16 4.85 -5.70
N MET A 9 6.19 4.17 -5.18
CA MET A 9 6.28 3.82 -3.76
C MET A 9 6.40 5.05 -2.85
N GLN A 10 7.08 6.12 -3.31
CA GLN A 10 7.11 7.39 -2.58
C GLN A 10 5.72 8.04 -2.51
N GLN A 11 4.92 7.94 -3.58
CA GLN A 11 3.54 8.40 -3.57
C GLN A 11 2.67 7.54 -2.63
N TYR A 12 2.81 6.22 -2.67
CA TYR A 12 2.12 5.31 -1.77
C TYR A 12 2.41 5.65 -0.30
N GLN A 13 3.69 5.83 0.08
CA GLN A 13 4.05 6.16 1.46
C GLN A 13 3.49 7.51 1.92
N ARG A 14 3.50 8.53 1.05
CA ARG A 14 2.89 9.83 1.37
C ARG A 14 1.39 9.71 1.63
N LEU A 15 0.68 8.92 0.82
CA LEU A 15 -0.75 8.67 1.01
C LEU A 15 -1.00 7.82 2.26
N ARG A 16 -0.19 6.78 2.51
CA ARG A 16 -0.32 5.94 3.70
C ARG A 16 -0.12 6.74 4.99
N ALA A 17 0.81 7.69 5.00
CA ALA A 17 1.01 8.61 6.12
C ALA A 17 -0.13 9.62 6.32
N SER A 18 -0.98 9.82 5.30
CA SER A 18 -2.12 10.76 5.37
C SER A 18 -3.42 10.13 5.87
N VAL A 19 -3.44 8.80 6.05
CA VAL A 19 -4.61 8.06 6.53
C VAL A 19 -4.31 7.43 7.90
N PRO A 20 -5.34 7.14 8.72
CA PRO A 20 -5.17 6.47 10.00
C PRO A 20 -4.45 5.11 9.87
N ALA A 21 -3.71 4.74 10.92
CA ALA A 21 -2.90 3.52 10.92
C ALA A 21 -3.76 2.24 10.83
N ASP A 22 -4.98 2.28 11.35
CA ASP A 22 -5.97 1.20 11.36
C ASP A 22 -6.84 1.11 10.09
N THR A 23 -6.44 1.80 9.02
CA THR A 23 -7.13 1.77 7.71
C THR A 23 -6.29 1.07 6.67
N LEU A 24 -6.90 0.18 5.86
CA LEU A 24 -6.27 -0.40 4.68
C LEU A 24 -6.29 0.59 3.51
N LEU A 25 -5.12 0.88 2.92
CA LEU A 25 -5.02 1.75 1.75
C LEU A 25 -5.06 0.94 0.45
N LEU A 26 -6.23 0.90 -0.21
CA LEU A 26 -6.38 0.35 -1.55
C LEU A 26 -5.83 1.34 -2.59
N PHE A 27 -4.62 1.08 -3.09
CA PHE A 27 -3.97 1.96 -4.05
C PHE A 27 -4.31 1.55 -5.48
N ARG A 28 -4.91 2.45 -6.26
CA ARG A 28 -5.27 2.16 -7.65
C ARG A 28 -4.03 2.08 -8.53
N LEU A 29 -3.80 0.91 -9.12
CA LEU A 29 -2.73 0.67 -10.10
C LEU A 29 -3.34 0.07 -11.38
N GLY A 30 -3.59 0.95 -12.35
CA GLY A 30 -4.28 0.57 -13.59
C GLY A 30 -5.73 0.13 -13.34
N ASP A 31 -6.01 -1.12 -13.68
CA ASP A 31 -7.33 -1.75 -13.57
C ASP A 31 -7.57 -2.40 -12.20
N PHE A 32 -6.54 -2.48 -11.36
CA PHE A 32 -6.60 -3.14 -10.05
C PHE A 32 -6.40 -2.15 -8.90
N TYR A 33 -6.81 -2.59 -7.71
CA TYR A 33 -6.41 -1.99 -6.45
C TYR A 33 -5.40 -2.91 -5.78
N GLU A 34 -4.22 -2.39 -5.50
CA GLU A 34 -3.15 -3.11 -4.84
C GLU A 34 -2.90 -2.53 -3.45
N LEU A 35 -2.55 -3.41 -2.52
CA LEU A 35 -2.07 -3.06 -1.19
C LEU A 35 -0.61 -3.47 -1.10
N PHE A 36 0.19 -2.74 -0.33
CA PHE A 36 1.62 -2.98 -0.21
C PHE A 36 2.05 -3.15 1.25
N PHE A 37 3.17 -3.84 1.48
CA PHE A 37 3.76 -4.08 2.79
C PHE A 37 2.81 -4.83 3.75
N ASP A 38 2.57 -4.30 4.94
CA ASP A 38 1.76 -4.97 5.97
C ASP A 38 0.27 -4.92 5.63
N ASP A 39 -0.21 -3.84 4.99
CA ASP A 39 -1.58 -3.77 4.45
C ASP A 39 -1.87 -4.95 3.50
N ALA A 40 -0.88 -5.40 2.70
CA ALA A 40 -1.01 -6.54 1.80
C ALA A 40 -1.15 -7.88 2.55
N LYS A 41 -0.34 -8.08 3.60
CA LYS A 41 -0.37 -9.31 4.41
C LYS A 41 -1.69 -9.43 5.17
N GLU A 42 -2.14 -8.33 5.77
CA GLU A 42 -3.39 -8.29 6.52
C GLU A 42 -4.59 -8.47 5.59
N SER A 43 -4.62 -7.75 4.47
CA SER A 43 -5.73 -7.85 3.51
C SER A 43 -5.83 -9.22 2.83
N SER A 44 -4.72 -9.92 2.56
CA SER A 44 -4.78 -11.29 2.01
C SER A 44 -5.57 -12.24 2.92
N ALA A 45 -5.33 -12.17 4.23
CA ALA A 45 -6.08 -12.97 5.19
C ALA A 45 -7.55 -12.52 5.33
N LEU A 46 -7.80 -11.21 5.39
CA LEU A 46 -9.16 -10.66 5.57
C LEU A 46 -10.06 -10.86 4.35
N LEU A 47 -9.50 -10.72 3.16
CA LEU A 47 -10.21 -10.77 1.88
C LEU A 47 -10.12 -12.15 1.21
N ASN A 48 -9.40 -13.09 1.81
CA ASN A 48 -9.14 -14.42 1.27
C ASN A 48 -8.58 -14.37 -0.15
N LEU A 49 -7.54 -13.54 -0.33
CA LEU A 49 -6.77 -13.36 -1.56
C LEU A 49 -5.54 -14.28 -1.59
#